data_AF-A0A2V6JSH5-F1
#
_entry.id   AF-A0A2V6JSH5-F1
#
_cell.length_a   1.000
_cell.length_b   1.000
_cell.length_c   1.000
_cell.angle_alpha   90.00
_cell.angle_beta   90.00
_cell.angle_gamma   90.00
#
_symmetry.space_group_name_H-M   'P 1'
#
loop_
_entity.id
_entity.type
_entity.pdbx_description
1 polymer ?
#
loop_
_entity_poly.entity_id
_entity_poly.type
_entity_poly.pdbx_seq_one_letter_code
_entity_poly.pdbx_strand_id
1 'polypeptide(L)'
;MVSAFLNTVKIPELRRRILFTLAVVVVVRLGAAITTPGVNQAVLQEWFRSALTEKSGGNLAALLNLFSGGALENCAIFSLGIMPYISASIMMQLLSAVIPQLGRLAREDGGRQKIMQYTRFMTLGLCIFQGYLLAIGFQHPEAQRFTLPGIAETIAKLGIPLVDDPGWVFRVVTVISLTTGTLMLMWLGDQITERGIGNGISLIITIGIVARLPAALAQAWKTFVPSGGQGSQVNPMVLVLMILFLFCVIAGV
;
A
#
# COMPACT_ATOMS: atom_id res chain seq x y z
N MET A 1 -0.54 23.16 22.30
CA MET A 1 -0.20 21.93 21.54
C MET A 1 1.14 22.02 20.82
N VAL A 2 1.46 23.13 20.12
CA VAL A 2 2.76 23.31 19.43
C VAL A 2 3.96 23.31 20.38
N SER A 3 3.81 23.87 21.59
CA SER A 3 4.84 23.83 22.64
C SER A 3 5.17 22.42 23.14
N ALA A 4 4.19 21.50 23.16
CA ALA A 4 4.41 20.11 23.51
C ALA A 4 5.26 19.40 22.43
N PHE A 5 5.00 19.67 21.16
CA PHE A 5 5.76 19.15 20.02
C PHE A 5 7.22 19.64 20.02
N LEU A 6 7.45 20.92 20.36
CA LEU A 6 8.79 21.49 20.48
C LEU A 6 9.57 20.91 21.67
N ASN A 7 8.88 20.57 22.76
CA ASN A 7 9.51 19.91 23.92
C ASN A 7 9.85 18.44 23.64
N THR A 8 9.14 17.77 22.72
CA THR A 8 9.45 16.40 22.30
C THR A 8 10.85 16.27 21.69
N VAL A 9 11.32 17.28 20.95
CA VAL A 9 12.65 17.27 20.31
C VAL A 9 13.77 17.52 21.32
N LYS A 10 13.45 18.10 22.48
CA LYS A 10 14.43 18.37 23.56
C LYS A 10 14.76 17.12 24.38
N ILE A 11 13.86 16.14 24.44
CA ILE A 11 14.08 14.90 25.19
C ILE A 11 14.92 13.94 24.33
N PRO A 12 16.16 13.59 24.73
CA PRO A 12 17.09 12.81 23.90
C PRO A 12 16.55 11.42 23.56
N GLU A 13 15.78 10.79 24.45
CA GLU A 13 15.15 9.50 24.19
C GLU A 13 14.09 9.58 23.07
N LEU A 14 13.19 10.57 23.14
CA LEU A 14 12.17 10.77 22.11
C LEU A 14 12.77 11.17 20.77
N ARG A 15 13.81 12.02 20.77
CA ARG A 15 14.58 12.34 19.57
C ARG A 15 15.16 11.08 18.91
N ARG A 16 15.74 10.17 19.68
CA ARG A 16 16.31 8.91 19.16
C ARG A 16 15.23 8.01 18.54
N ARG A 17 14.08 7.88 19.21
CA ARG A 17 12.92 7.11 18.72
C ARG A 17 12.36 7.71 17.43
N ILE A 18 12.21 9.03 17.35
CA ILE A 18 11.75 9.75 16.14
C ILE A 18 12.73 9.55 14.98
N LEU A 19 14.03 9.71 15.23
CA LEU A 19 15.06 9.55 14.19
C LEU A 19 15.14 8.11 13.68
N PHE A 20 14.93 7.13 14.56
CA PHE A 20 14.80 5.73 14.18
C PHE A 20 13.57 5.50 13.28
N THR A 21 12.39 6.00 13.68
CA THR A 21 11.19 5.91 12.85
C THR A 21 11.40 6.57 11.48
N LEU A 22 12.00 7.76 11.42
CA LEU A 22 12.33 8.43 10.16
C LEU A 22 13.31 7.64 9.29
N ALA A 23 14.33 7.01 9.88
CA ALA A 23 15.25 6.16 9.15
C ALA A 23 14.53 4.95 8.52
N VAL A 24 13.63 4.30 9.27
CA VAL A 24 12.81 3.20 8.74
C VAL A 24 11.90 3.67 7.62
N VAL A 25 11.30 4.87 7.73
CA VAL A 25 10.50 5.46 6.65
C VAL A 25 11.30 5.58 5.35
N VAL A 26 12.54 6.05 5.43
CA VAL A 26 13.41 6.15 4.25
C VAL A 26 13.64 4.76 3.64
N VAL A 27 13.91 3.75 4.45
CA VAL A 27 14.09 2.36 3.98
C VAL A 27 12.83 1.82 3.30
N VAL A 28 11.66 2.04 3.90
CA VAL A 28 10.36 1.63 3.31
C VAL A 28 10.15 2.31 1.95
N ARG A 29 10.53 3.58 1.83
CA ARG A 29 10.39 4.33 0.57
C ARG A 29 11.38 3.88 -0.50
N LEU A 30 12.61 3.55 -0.11
CA LEU A 30 13.59 2.96 -1.03
C LEU A 30 13.10 1.63 -1.57
N GLY A 31 12.56 0.74 -0.72
CA GLY A 31 12.04 -0.54 -1.19
C GLY A 31 10.76 -0.41 -2.04
N ALA A 32 9.97 0.66 -1.89
CA ALA A 32 8.86 0.98 -2.79
C ALA A 32 9.30 1.51 -4.18
N ALA A 33 10.59 1.77 -4.37
CA ALA A 33 11.19 2.15 -5.65
C ALA A 33 11.95 0.99 -6.33
N ILE A 34 12.24 -0.10 -5.60
CA ILE A 34 12.93 -1.28 -6.16
C ILE A 34 11.91 -2.14 -6.90
N THR A 35 12.02 -2.18 -8.22
CA THR A 35 11.15 -2.98 -9.09
C THR A 35 11.36 -4.47 -8.89
N THR A 36 10.28 -5.24 -9.02
CA THR A 36 10.31 -6.69 -8.91
C THR A 36 10.95 -7.28 -10.17
N PRO A 37 11.84 -8.28 -10.06
CA PRO A 37 12.51 -8.86 -11.23
C PRO A 37 11.51 -9.41 -12.26
N GLY A 38 11.69 -9.03 -13.52
CA GLY A 38 10.92 -9.54 -14.66
C GLY A 38 9.59 -8.83 -14.93
N VAL A 39 9.32 -7.67 -14.31
CA VAL A 39 8.11 -6.87 -14.60
C VAL A 39 8.49 -5.50 -15.14
N ASN A 40 7.85 -5.09 -16.24
CA ASN A 40 8.07 -3.77 -16.82
C ASN A 40 7.18 -2.70 -16.15
N GLN A 41 7.83 -1.79 -15.41
CA GLN A 41 7.17 -0.69 -14.69
C GLN A 41 6.39 0.26 -15.62
N ALA A 42 6.84 0.47 -16.85
CA ALA A 42 6.21 1.42 -17.77
C ALA A 42 4.80 0.97 -18.19
N VAL A 43 4.60 -0.34 -18.35
CA VAL A 43 3.30 -0.92 -18.74
C VAL A 43 2.28 -0.75 -17.61
N LEU A 44 2.70 -0.94 -16.35
CA LEU A 44 1.79 -0.82 -15.22
C LEU A 44 1.44 0.62 -14.87
N GLN A 45 2.37 1.57 -15.08
CA GLN A 45 2.11 3.00 -14.91
C GLN A 45 1.10 3.51 -15.95
N GLU A 46 1.22 3.10 -17.21
CA GLU A 46 0.24 3.46 -18.24
C GLU A 46 -1.11 2.79 -17.98
N TRP A 47 -1.12 1.54 -17.46
CA TRP A 47 -2.37 0.91 -17.04
C TRP A 47 -3.01 1.65 -15.87
N PHE A 48 -2.24 2.08 -14.87
CA PHE A 48 -2.79 2.88 -13.78
C PHE A 48 -3.40 4.19 -14.28
N ARG A 49 -2.76 4.82 -15.27
CA ARG A 49 -3.24 6.04 -15.90
C ARG A 49 -4.54 5.80 -16.69
N SER A 50 -4.63 4.72 -17.45
CA SER A 50 -5.84 4.37 -18.21
C SER A 50 -6.98 3.89 -17.29
N ALA A 51 -6.69 3.07 -16.29
CA ALA A 51 -7.66 2.55 -15.33
C ALA A 51 -8.28 3.65 -14.44
N LEU A 52 -7.54 4.71 -14.10
CA LEU A 52 -8.08 5.87 -13.38
C LEU A 52 -9.06 6.70 -14.24
N THR A 53 -9.03 6.52 -15.57
CA THR A 53 -9.88 7.26 -16.51
C THR A 53 -11.19 6.51 -16.79
N GLU A 54 -11.22 5.18 -16.62
CA GLU A 54 -12.43 4.37 -16.79
C GLU A 54 -13.16 4.11 -15.45
N LYS A 55 -14.42 4.59 -15.37
CA LYS A 55 -15.24 4.72 -14.14
C LYS A 55 -15.58 3.42 -13.38
N SER A 56 -15.24 2.22 -13.85
CA SER A 56 -15.84 0.98 -13.34
C SER A 56 -14.87 -0.03 -12.72
N GLY A 57 -13.56 0.13 -12.88
CA GLY A 57 -12.56 -0.84 -12.39
C GLY A 57 -11.34 -0.24 -11.67
N GLY A 58 -10.99 1.02 -11.96
CA GLY A 58 -9.80 1.67 -11.41
C GLY A 58 -9.87 2.03 -9.93
N ASN A 59 -11.06 2.08 -9.33
CA ASN A 59 -11.22 2.60 -7.96
C ASN A 59 -10.65 1.63 -6.90
N LEU A 60 -10.81 0.31 -7.09
CA LEU A 60 -10.22 -0.69 -6.21
C LEU A 60 -8.69 -0.72 -6.35
N ALA A 61 -8.19 -0.67 -7.58
CA ALA A 61 -6.77 -0.60 -7.85
C ALA A 61 -6.14 0.67 -7.25
N ALA A 62 -6.80 1.82 -7.37
CA ALA A 62 -6.38 3.08 -6.75
C ALA A 62 -6.30 2.99 -5.22
N LEU A 63 -7.26 2.33 -4.56
CA LEU A 63 -7.20 2.07 -3.13
C LEU A 63 -6.03 1.14 -2.77
N LEU A 64 -5.84 0.03 -3.49
CA LEU A 64 -4.69 -0.86 -3.30
C LEU A 64 -3.35 -0.14 -3.49
N ASN A 65 -3.29 0.77 -4.46
CA ASN A 65 -2.13 1.62 -4.71
C ASN A 65 -1.87 2.59 -3.54
N LEU A 66 -2.93 3.19 -3.00
CA LEU A 66 -2.87 4.09 -1.86
C LEU A 66 -2.32 3.39 -0.62
N PHE A 67 -2.84 2.20 -0.30
CA PHE A 67 -2.38 1.41 0.85
C PHE A 67 -0.98 0.80 0.65
N SER A 68 -0.53 0.58 -0.59
CA SER A 68 0.84 0.16 -0.92
C SER A 68 1.83 1.33 -1.08
N GLY A 69 1.38 2.58 -0.93
CA GLY A 69 2.23 3.77 -0.86
C GLY A 69 3.04 4.12 -2.12
N GLY A 70 2.71 3.52 -3.27
CA GLY A 70 3.46 3.71 -4.53
C GLY A 70 3.81 2.38 -5.18
N ALA A 71 3.91 1.34 -4.36
CA ALA A 71 4.62 0.13 -4.73
C ALA A 71 3.92 -0.67 -5.82
N LEU A 72 2.57 -0.73 -5.81
CA LEU A 72 1.83 -1.46 -6.83
C LEU A 72 2.04 -0.84 -8.22
N GLU A 73 1.83 0.47 -8.38
CA GLU A 73 2.07 1.22 -9.63
C GLU A 73 3.51 1.12 -10.15
N ASN A 74 4.48 1.03 -9.24
CA ASN A 74 5.88 0.86 -9.61
C ASN A 74 6.31 -0.61 -9.77
N CYS A 75 5.39 -1.58 -9.65
CA CYS A 75 5.71 -3.01 -9.57
C CYS A 75 6.86 -3.31 -8.60
N ALA A 76 6.87 -2.67 -7.43
CA ALA A 76 7.97 -2.79 -6.49
C ALA A 76 7.88 -4.07 -5.65
N ILE A 77 8.99 -4.48 -5.02
CA ILE A 77 9.03 -5.63 -4.10
C ILE A 77 8.03 -5.53 -2.93
N PHE A 78 7.57 -4.31 -2.63
CA PHE A 78 6.54 -4.01 -1.63
C PHE A 78 5.13 -3.87 -2.21
N SER A 79 4.85 -4.41 -3.40
CA SER A 79 3.55 -4.24 -4.08
C SER A 79 2.34 -4.73 -3.25
N LEU A 80 2.50 -5.82 -2.48
CA LEU A 80 1.47 -6.30 -1.54
C LEU A 80 1.29 -5.39 -0.31
N GLY A 81 2.29 -4.55 -0.02
CA GLY A 81 2.33 -3.68 1.15
C GLY A 81 2.24 -4.46 2.46
N ILE A 82 1.65 -3.84 3.48
CA ILE A 82 1.37 -4.48 4.78
C ILE A 82 -0.03 -5.14 4.80
N MET A 83 -0.77 -5.11 3.68
CA MET A 83 -2.16 -5.55 3.59
C MET A 83 -2.37 -7.04 3.96
N PRO A 84 -1.51 -8.00 3.54
CA PRO A 84 -1.67 -9.39 3.94
C PRO A 84 -1.66 -9.58 5.46
N TYR A 85 -0.84 -8.78 6.17
CA TYR A 85 -0.78 -8.78 7.63
C TYR A 85 -2.04 -8.18 8.26
N ILE A 86 -2.54 -7.07 7.72
CA ILE A 86 -3.79 -6.47 8.18
C ILE A 86 -4.93 -7.49 8.05
N SER A 87 -5.07 -8.09 6.88
CA SER A 87 -6.09 -9.11 6.61
C SER A 87 -5.96 -10.31 7.55
N ALA A 88 -4.76 -10.83 7.77
CA ALA A 88 -4.52 -11.90 8.74
C ALA A 88 -4.90 -11.50 10.17
N SER A 89 -4.57 -10.26 10.58
CA SER A 89 -4.86 -9.77 11.93
C SER A 89 -6.35 -9.62 12.18
N ILE A 90 -7.11 -9.11 11.19
CA ILE A 90 -8.57 -9.00 11.25
C ILE A 90 -9.19 -10.39 11.25
N MET A 91 -8.70 -11.30 10.40
CA MET A 91 -9.18 -12.68 10.36
C MET A 91 -8.99 -13.38 11.71
N MET A 92 -7.82 -13.21 12.35
CA MET A 92 -7.57 -13.74 13.69
C MET A 92 -8.46 -13.10 14.76
N GLN A 93 -8.71 -11.79 14.69
CA GLN A 93 -9.64 -11.11 15.60
C GLN A 93 -11.07 -11.64 15.47
N LEU A 94 -11.54 -11.86 14.24
CA LEU A 94 -12.86 -12.44 13.97
C LEU A 94 -12.93 -13.92 14.40
N LEU A 95 -11.89 -14.71 14.12
CA LEU A 95 -11.79 -16.10 14.54
C LEU A 95 -11.79 -16.25 16.07
N SER A 96 -11.13 -15.33 16.80
CA SER A 96 -11.18 -15.31 18.26
C SER A 96 -12.58 -15.03 18.82
N ALA A 97 -13.44 -14.34 18.07
CA ALA A 97 -14.84 -14.09 18.45
C ALA A 97 -15.74 -15.30 18.16
N VAL A 98 -15.49 -16.03 17.06
CA VAL A 98 -16.28 -17.20 16.64
C VAL A 98 -15.85 -18.49 17.34
N ILE A 99 -14.53 -18.67 17.55
CA ILE A 99 -13.96 -19.88 18.15
C ILE A 99 -13.64 -19.61 19.63
N PRO A 100 -14.40 -20.18 20.58
CA PRO A 100 -14.25 -19.88 22.00
C PRO A 100 -12.89 -20.31 22.57
N GLN A 101 -12.22 -21.28 21.96
CA GLN A 101 -10.86 -21.70 22.34
C GLN A 101 -9.83 -20.60 22.07
N LEU A 102 -9.91 -19.94 20.90
CA LEU A 102 -9.04 -18.80 20.58
C LEU A 102 -9.39 -17.58 21.44
N GLY A 103 -10.66 -17.38 21.76
CA GLY A 103 -11.11 -16.34 22.69
C GLY A 103 -10.59 -16.53 24.11
N ARG A 104 -10.52 -17.78 24.60
CA ARG A 104 -9.90 -18.14 25.89
C ARG A 104 -8.39 -17.92 25.86
N LEU A 105 -7.73 -18.39 24.80
CA LEU A 105 -6.30 -18.16 24.58
C LEU A 105 -5.97 -16.65 24.56
N ALA A 106 -6.84 -15.80 24.01
CA ALA A 106 -6.64 -14.35 24.01
C ALA A 106 -6.66 -13.72 25.42
N ARG A 107 -7.30 -14.38 26.39
CA ARG A 107 -7.48 -13.92 27.77
C ARG A 107 -6.45 -14.49 28.74
N GLU A 108 -5.72 -15.53 28.35
CA GLU A 108 -4.65 -16.13 29.15
C GLU A 108 -3.34 -15.32 29.07
N ASP A 109 -2.56 -15.35 30.16
CA ASP A 109 -1.23 -14.73 30.20
C ASP A 109 -0.30 -15.38 29.17
N GLY A 110 0.24 -14.56 28.25
CA GLY A 110 1.06 -15.02 27.13
C GLY A 110 0.28 -15.50 25.90
N GLY A 111 -1.04 -15.69 25.98
CA GLY A 111 -1.83 -16.13 24.84
C GLY A 111 -1.98 -15.07 23.74
N ARG A 112 -1.85 -13.77 24.08
CA ARG A 112 -1.68 -12.69 23.08
C ARG A 112 -0.46 -12.88 22.18
N GLN A 113 0.65 -13.40 22.72
CA GLN A 113 1.85 -13.66 21.92
C GLN A 113 1.63 -14.85 20.97
N LYS A 114 0.91 -15.89 21.41
CA LYS A 114 0.52 -17.02 20.55
C LYS A 114 -0.40 -16.59 19.41
N ILE A 115 -1.38 -15.73 19.69
CA ILE A 115 -2.25 -15.16 18.64
C ILE A 115 -1.42 -14.36 17.63
N MET A 116 -0.46 -13.55 18.09
CA MET A 116 0.45 -12.85 17.17
C MET A 116 1.27 -13.83 16.31
N GLN A 117 1.77 -14.93 16.87
CA GLN A 117 2.47 -15.96 16.09
C GLN A 117 1.56 -16.57 15.01
N TYR A 118 0.32 -16.92 15.35
CA TYR A 118 -0.65 -17.42 14.37
C TYR A 118 -0.98 -16.39 13.29
N THR A 119 -1.15 -15.12 13.66
CA THR A 119 -1.32 -14.03 12.68
C THR A 119 -0.13 -13.97 11.72
N ARG A 120 1.11 -14.12 12.20
CA ARG A 120 2.31 -14.11 11.35
C ARG A 120 2.36 -15.30 10.40
N PHE A 121 2.03 -16.51 10.87
CA PHE A 121 1.95 -17.69 10.00
C PHE A 121 0.84 -17.56 8.95
N MET A 122 -0.31 -17.03 9.34
CA MET A 122 -1.41 -16.74 8.43
C MET A 122 -1.02 -15.69 7.40
N THR A 123 -0.30 -14.64 7.81
CA THR A 123 0.24 -13.62 6.92
C THR A 123 1.14 -14.23 5.86
N LEU A 124 2.07 -15.11 6.25
CA LEU A 124 2.94 -15.81 5.30
C LEU A 124 2.14 -16.62 4.26
N GLY A 125 1.14 -17.38 4.70
CA GLY A 125 0.26 -18.12 3.80
C GLY A 125 -0.50 -17.21 2.84
N LEU A 126 -1.03 -16.09 3.34
CA LEU A 126 -1.71 -15.09 2.50
C LEU A 126 -0.75 -14.41 1.52
N CYS A 127 0.49 -14.10 1.91
CA CYS A 127 1.49 -13.52 1.01
C CYS A 127 1.83 -14.46 -0.14
N ILE A 128 2.01 -15.75 0.13
CA ILE A 128 2.28 -16.75 -0.90
C ILE A 128 1.09 -16.84 -1.85
N PHE A 129 -0.13 -16.94 -1.31
CA PHE A 129 -1.35 -17.04 -2.10
C PHE A 129 -1.60 -15.77 -2.94
N GLN A 130 -1.60 -14.59 -2.32
CA GLN A 130 -1.83 -13.32 -3.01
C GLN A 130 -0.70 -12.97 -3.98
N GLY A 131 0.55 -13.24 -3.61
CA GLY A 131 1.71 -13.08 -4.48
C GLY A 131 1.63 -14.00 -5.70
N TYR A 132 1.14 -15.23 -5.53
CA TYR A 132 0.94 -16.16 -6.64
C TYR A 132 -0.20 -15.72 -7.56
N LEU A 133 -1.32 -15.27 -7.00
CA LEU A 133 -2.42 -14.69 -7.77
C LEU A 133 -1.97 -13.47 -8.56
N LEU A 134 -1.16 -12.60 -7.97
CA LEU A 134 -0.63 -11.41 -8.63
C LEU A 134 0.40 -11.77 -9.72
N ALA A 135 1.27 -12.76 -9.47
CA ALA A 135 2.20 -13.28 -10.48
C ALA A 135 1.48 -13.92 -11.68
N ILE A 136 0.38 -14.65 -11.45
CA ILE A 136 -0.47 -15.16 -12.54
C ILE A 136 -1.17 -14.00 -13.26
N GLY A 137 -1.70 -13.03 -12.51
CA GLY A 137 -2.36 -11.85 -13.08
C GLY A 137 -1.43 -11.05 -13.99
N PHE A 138 -0.13 -11.01 -13.67
CA PHE A 138 0.88 -10.38 -14.52
C PHE A 138 1.25 -11.22 -15.76
N GLN A 139 1.14 -12.55 -15.69
CA GLN A 139 1.43 -13.43 -16.83
C GLN A 139 0.25 -13.65 -17.79
N HIS A 140 -0.97 -13.64 -17.29
CA HIS A 140 -2.19 -13.85 -18.09
C HIS A 140 -3.17 -12.68 -17.87
N PRO A 141 -2.82 -11.45 -18.29
CA PRO A 141 -3.69 -10.29 -18.15
C PRO A 141 -5.02 -10.42 -18.92
N GLU A 142 -5.13 -11.34 -19.88
CA GLU A 142 -6.35 -11.63 -20.64
C GLU A 142 -7.40 -12.44 -19.84
N ALA A 143 -6.96 -13.27 -18.89
CA ALA A 143 -7.84 -14.22 -18.20
C ALA A 143 -8.50 -13.66 -16.93
N GLN A 144 -8.03 -12.52 -16.41
CA GLN A 144 -8.50 -11.95 -15.15
C GLN A 144 -9.07 -10.54 -15.33
N ARG A 145 -10.29 -10.46 -15.90
CA ARG A 145 -11.12 -9.23 -15.94
C ARG A 145 -11.45 -8.66 -14.54
N PHE A 146 -11.26 -9.43 -13.47
CA PHE A 146 -11.67 -9.07 -12.11
C PHE A 146 -10.60 -8.34 -11.30
N THR A 147 -9.31 -8.65 -11.49
CA THR A 147 -8.21 -8.05 -10.71
C THR A 147 -7.50 -6.92 -11.46
N LEU A 148 -7.42 -6.98 -12.79
CA LEU A 148 -6.75 -5.99 -13.64
C LEU A 148 -7.55 -5.73 -14.94
N PRO A 149 -8.73 -5.10 -14.87
CA PRO A 149 -9.51 -4.80 -16.07
C PRO A 149 -8.72 -3.86 -17.01
N GLY A 150 -8.61 -4.20 -18.29
CA GLY A 150 -8.03 -3.33 -19.33
C GLY A 150 -6.50 -3.38 -19.52
N ILE A 151 -5.76 -4.23 -18.79
CA ILE A 151 -4.31 -4.38 -19.04
C ILE A 151 -4.04 -4.88 -20.47
N ALA A 152 -4.89 -5.77 -21.00
CA ALA A 152 -4.74 -6.30 -22.36
C ALA A 152 -4.75 -5.21 -23.44
N GLU A 153 -5.57 -4.16 -23.28
CA GLU A 153 -5.60 -3.03 -24.21
C GLU A 153 -4.39 -2.10 -24.06
N THR A 154 -3.82 -2.03 -22.86
CA THR A 154 -2.61 -1.23 -22.59
C THR A 154 -1.37 -1.93 -23.13
N ILE A 155 -1.29 -3.26 -23.00
CA ILE A 155 -0.25 -4.10 -23.61
C ILE A 155 -0.36 -4.04 -25.14
N ALA A 156 -1.57 -4.10 -25.70
CA ALA A 156 -1.79 -3.96 -27.13
C ALA A 156 -1.41 -2.56 -27.68
N LYS A 157 -1.55 -1.50 -26.86
CA LYS A 157 -1.14 -0.13 -27.21
C LYS A 157 0.36 0.12 -27.10
N LEU A 158 1.04 -0.48 -26.12
CA LEU A 158 2.50 -0.31 -25.93
C LEU A 158 3.33 -1.30 -26.75
N GLY A 159 2.80 -2.48 -27.10
CA GLY A 159 3.54 -3.51 -27.83
C GLY A 159 4.67 -4.17 -27.03
N ILE A 160 4.68 -3.98 -25.70
CA ILE A 160 5.69 -4.54 -24.78
C ILE A 160 4.98 -5.53 -23.84
N PRO A 161 5.47 -6.77 -23.68
CA PRO A 161 4.89 -7.68 -22.69
C PRO A 161 5.14 -7.13 -21.27
N LEU A 162 4.16 -7.33 -20.37
CA LEU A 162 4.29 -6.95 -18.95
C LEU A 162 5.39 -7.76 -18.24
N VAL A 163 5.69 -8.96 -18.76
CA VAL A 163 6.71 -9.88 -18.27
C VAL A 163 7.59 -10.28 -19.45
N ASP A 164 8.90 -10.05 -19.35
CA ASP A 164 9.86 -10.32 -20.43
C ASP A 164 9.95 -11.84 -20.75
N ASP A 165 9.87 -12.70 -19.73
CA ASP A 165 9.84 -14.16 -19.85
C ASP A 165 8.75 -14.81 -18.96
N PRO A 166 7.54 -15.05 -19.49
CA PRO A 166 6.48 -15.73 -18.74
C PRO A 166 6.83 -17.22 -18.54
N GLY A 167 7.46 -17.54 -17.41
CA GLY A 167 7.82 -18.91 -17.02
C GLY A 167 7.50 -19.25 -15.57
N TRP A 168 7.70 -20.53 -15.18
CA TRP A 168 7.60 -20.97 -13.78
C TRP A 168 8.63 -20.29 -12.88
N VAL A 169 9.83 -19.99 -13.42
CA VAL A 169 10.90 -19.29 -12.71
C VAL A 169 10.44 -17.88 -12.31
N PHE A 170 9.79 -17.14 -13.21
CA PHE A 170 9.23 -15.82 -12.90
C PHE A 170 8.21 -15.89 -11.77
N ARG A 171 7.31 -16.88 -11.77
CA ARG A 171 6.29 -17.03 -10.71
C ARG A 171 6.95 -17.21 -9.35
N VAL A 172 7.90 -18.13 -9.25
CA VAL A 172 8.57 -18.44 -7.99
C VAL A 172 9.38 -17.23 -7.49
N VAL A 173 10.15 -16.60 -8.37
CA VAL A 173 10.95 -15.40 -8.02
C VAL A 173 10.05 -14.25 -7.59
N THR A 174 8.94 -14.02 -8.28
CA THR A 174 7.98 -12.95 -7.93
C THR A 174 7.30 -13.23 -6.59
N VAL A 175 6.80 -14.45 -6.37
CA VAL A 175 6.18 -14.84 -5.10
C VAL A 175 7.14 -14.69 -3.93
N ILE A 176 8.38 -15.16 -4.09
CA ILE A 176 9.41 -15.04 -3.05
C ILE A 176 9.76 -13.56 -2.81
N SER A 177 9.91 -12.76 -3.86
CA SER A 177 10.25 -11.34 -3.76
C SER A 177 9.16 -10.56 -3.01
N LEU A 178 7.90 -10.76 -3.39
CA LEU A 178 6.75 -10.08 -2.77
C LEU A 178 6.51 -10.54 -1.34
N THR A 179 6.68 -11.85 -1.07
CA THR A 179 6.57 -12.41 0.27
C THR A 179 7.67 -11.87 1.16
N THR A 180 8.92 -11.90 0.70
CA THR A 180 10.08 -11.35 1.42
C THR A 180 9.90 -9.86 1.69
N GLY A 181 9.42 -9.10 0.70
CA GLY A 181 9.14 -7.68 0.85
C GLY A 181 8.10 -7.40 1.93
N THR A 182 6.98 -8.15 1.93
CA THR A 182 5.93 -8.00 2.94
C THR A 182 6.41 -8.39 4.34
N LEU A 183 7.14 -9.49 4.48
CA LEU A 183 7.71 -9.91 5.77
C LEU A 183 8.74 -8.90 6.29
N MET A 184 9.54 -8.31 5.40
CA MET A 184 10.47 -7.24 5.74
C MET A 184 9.73 -6.00 6.25
N LEU A 185 8.62 -5.60 5.61
CA LEU A 185 7.77 -4.50 6.09
C LEU A 185 7.17 -4.80 7.46
N MET A 186 6.69 -6.01 7.69
CA MET A 186 6.16 -6.45 8.98
C MET A 186 7.25 -6.35 10.06
N TRP A 187 8.45 -6.85 9.76
CA TRP A 187 9.59 -6.78 10.67
C TRP A 187 10.00 -5.32 10.97
N LEU A 188 10.04 -4.45 9.96
CA LEU A 188 10.30 -3.01 10.15
C LEU A 188 9.21 -2.35 11.01
N GLY A 189 7.95 -2.75 10.85
CA GLY A 189 6.84 -2.31 11.70
C GLY A 189 7.01 -2.72 13.16
N ASP A 190 7.45 -3.96 13.40
CA ASP A 190 7.77 -4.42 14.76
C ASP A 190 8.93 -3.62 15.37
N GLN A 191 9.97 -3.36 14.58
CA GLN A 191 11.11 -2.55 15.03
C GLN A 191 10.72 -1.11 15.38
N ILE A 192 9.82 -0.48 14.61
CA ILE A 192 9.28 0.85 14.98
C ILE A 192 8.47 0.77 16.27
N THR A 193 7.73 -0.32 16.50
CA THR A 193 6.93 -0.48 17.72
C THR A 193 7.80 -0.65 18.96
N GLU A 194 8.92 -1.37 18.86
CA GLU A 194 9.86 -1.58 19.97
C GLU A 194 10.76 -0.37 20.24
N ARG A 195 11.33 0.23 19.19
CA ARG A 195 12.40 1.24 19.30
C ARG A 195 12.00 2.63 18.85
N GLY A 196 10.84 2.76 18.21
CA GLY A 196 10.33 4.01 17.67
C GLY A 196 9.22 4.59 18.55
N ILE A 197 8.29 5.26 17.87
CA ILE A 197 7.13 5.93 18.47
C ILE A 197 5.84 5.28 17.97
N GLY A 198 4.89 5.03 18.87
CA GLY A 198 3.57 4.52 18.50
C GLY A 198 3.56 3.08 17.96
N ASN A 199 2.57 2.78 17.11
CA ASN A 199 2.43 1.48 16.45
C ASN A 199 3.09 1.54 15.06
N GLY A 200 4.12 0.74 14.85
CA GLY A 200 4.90 0.77 13.63
C GLY A 200 4.15 0.35 12.38
N ILE A 201 3.24 -0.63 12.48
CA ILE A 201 2.39 -1.05 11.36
C ILE A 201 1.46 0.08 10.95
N SER A 202 0.81 0.73 11.92
CA SER A 202 -0.06 1.89 11.65
C SER A 202 0.72 3.05 11.02
N LEU A 203 1.93 3.33 11.52
CA LEU A 203 2.80 4.35 10.96
C LEU A 203 3.18 4.05 9.51
N ILE A 204 3.58 2.82 9.18
CA ILE A 204 3.90 2.42 7.80
C ILE A 204 2.74 2.74 6.85
N ILE A 205 1.50 2.43 7.26
CA ILE A 205 0.28 2.75 6.48
C ILE A 205 0.13 4.26 6.31
N THR A 206 0.18 5.02 7.42
CA THR A 206 0.01 6.47 7.40
C THR A 206 1.06 7.13 6.51
N ILE A 207 2.31 6.70 6.59
CA ILE A 207 3.41 7.18 5.75
C ILE A 207 3.16 6.85 4.29
N GLY A 208 2.66 5.66 3.96
CA GLY A 208 2.27 5.28 2.59
C GLY A 208 1.17 6.17 2.01
N ILE A 209 0.17 6.54 2.80
CA ILE A 209 -0.91 7.45 2.40
C ILE A 209 -0.38 8.87 2.22
N VAL A 210 0.33 9.40 3.22
CA VAL A 210 0.88 10.77 3.21
C VAL A 210 1.87 10.96 2.06
N ALA A 211 2.63 9.92 1.74
CA ALA A 211 3.54 9.88 0.61
C ALA A 211 2.91 10.16 -0.77
N ARG A 212 1.61 9.89 -0.93
CA ARG A 212 0.87 10.12 -2.18
C ARG A 212 0.15 11.47 -2.22
N LEU A 213 -0.07 12.10 -1.07
CA LEU A 213 -0.74 13.40 -1.01
C LEU A 213 -0.10 14.44 -1.94
N PRO A 214 1.24 14.58 -2.05
CA PRO A 214 1.85 15.57 -2.95
C PRO A 214 1.50 15.33 -4.42
N ALA A 215 1.55 14.08 -4.88
CA ALA A 215 1.22 13.72 -6.26
C ALA A 215 -0.28 13.93 -6.54
N ALA A 216 -1.14 13.56 -5.60
CA ALA A 216 -2.59 13.77 -5.70
C ALA A 216 -2.94 15.27 -5.75
N LEU A 217 -2.29 16.10 -4.94
CA LEU A 217 -2.45 17.56 -4.97
C LEU A 217 -1.95 18.17 -6.28
N ALA A 218 -0.82 17.71 -6.81
CA ALA A 218 -0.30 18.16 -8.10
C ALA A 218 -1.24 17.77 -9.26
N GLN A 219 -1.82 16.57 -9.21
CA GLN A 219 -2.80 16.12 -10.20
C GLN A 219 -4.11 16.90 -10.10
N ALA A 220 -4.62 17.14 -8.88
CA ALA A 220 -5.77 18.00 -8.65
C ALA A 220 -5.49 19.42 -9.20
N TRP A 221 -4.32 19.98 -8.92
CA TRP A 221 -3.94 21.29 -9.45
C TRP A 221 -3.98 21.33 -10.97
N LYS A 222 -3.43 20.34 -11.68
CA LYS A 222 -3.47 20.28 -13.16
C LYS A 222 -4.88 20.13 -13.72
N THR A 223 -5.76 19.41 -13.03
CA THR A 223 -7.15 19.20 -13.48
C THR A 223 -8.00 20.47 -13.29
N PHE A 224 -7.80 21.19 -12.19
CA PHE A 224 -8.66 22.30 -11.77
C PHE A 224 -8.08 23.70 -12.03
N VAL A 225 -6.77 23.84 -12.22
CA VAL A 225 -6.10 25.10 -12.55
C VAL A 225 -5.63 25.05 -14.02
N PRO A 226 -6.28 25.80 -14.93
CA PRO A 226 -5.98 25.73 -16.35
C PRO A 226 -4.58 26.28 -16.65
N SER A 227 -3.64 25.39 -16.97
CA SER A 227 -2.36 25.73 -17.56
C SER A 227 -2.42 25.52 -19.08
N GLY A 228 -2.77 26.57 -19.81
CA GLY A 228 -2.52 26.72 -21.25
C GLY A 228 -3.31 25.81 -22.21
N GLY A 229 -4.40 26.35 -22.78
CA GLY A 229 -4.86 26.04 -24.14
C GLY A 229 -5.57 24.72 -24.43
N GLN A 230 -5.52 23.70 -23.56
CA GLN A 230 -6.37 22.51 -23.69
C GLN A 230 -7.43 22.51 -22.58
N GLY A 231 -8.70 22.53 -23.00
CA GLY A 231 -9.86 22.76 -22.14
C GLY A 231 -9.84 21.92 -20.87
N SER A 232 -9.93 22.60 -19.72
CA SER A 232 -10.22 21.95 -18.46
C SER A 232 -11.61 21.32 -18.56
N GLN A 233 -11.71 20.01 -18.29
CA GLN A 233 -12.99 19.31 -18.26
C GLN A 233 -13.84 19.68 -17.03
N VAL A 234 -13.34 20.52 -16.10
CA VAL A 234 -14.03 20.82 -14.84
C VAL A 234 -13.92 22.29 -14.47
N ASN A 235 -15.05 22.92 -14.16
CA ASN A 235 -15.13 24.32 -13.76
C ASN A 235 -14.33 24.57 -12.45
N PRO A 236 -13.45 25.59 -12.37
CA PRO A 236 -12.72 25.97 -11.15
C PRO A 236 -13.59 26.14 -9.90
N MET A 237 -14.89 26.42 -10.08
CA MET A 237 -15.89 26.48 -9.02
C MET A 237 -16.05 25.15 -8.24
N VAL A 238 -15.81 24.00 -8.86
CA VAL A 238 -15.89 22.68 -8.24
C VAL A 238 -14.77 22.46 -7.22
N LEU A 239 -13.57 23.00 -7.46
CA LEU A 239 -12.46 22.90 -6.51
C LEU A 239 -12.71 23.72 -5.24
N VAL A 240 -13.27 24.92 -5.40
CA VAL A 240 -13.67 25.76 -4.26
C VAL A 240 -14.73 25.03 -3.43
N LEU A 241 -15.74 24.44 -4.08
CA LEU A 241 -16.79 23.68 -3.41
C LEU A 241 -16.26 22.42 -2.71
N MET A 242 -15.30 21.70 -3.30
CA MET A 242 -14.63 20.55 -2.66
C MET A 242 -13.84 20.96 -1.40
N ILE A 243 -13.07 22.05 -1.46
CA ILE A 243 -12.31 22.53 -0.31
C ILE A 243 -13.26 22.97 0.81
N LEU A 244 -14.33 23.69 0.45
CA LEU A 244 -15.34 24.17 1.41
C LEU A 244 -16.09 22.98 2.06
N PHE A 245 -16.45 21.97 1.26
CA PHE A 245 -17.02 20.72 1.77
C PHE A 245 -16.06 20.00 2.72
N LEU A 246 -14.77 19.90 2.38
CA LEU A 246 -13.76 19.28 3.22
C LEU A 246 -13.58 20.03 4.54
N PHE A 247 -13.60 21.36 4.52
CA PHE A 247 -13.60 22.19 5.74
C PHE A 247 -14.87 21.99 6.58
N CYS A 248 -16.06 21.94 5.96
CA CYS A 248 -17.31 21.68 6.67
C CYS A 248 -17.33 20.30 7.33
N VAL A 249 -16.85 19.26 6.64
CA VAL A 249 -16.77 17.90 7.18
C VAL A 249 -15.80 17.87 8.37
N ILE A 250 -14.63 18.49 8.25
CA ILE A 250 -13.65 18.54 9.35
C ILE A 250 -14.16 19.38 10.54
N ALA A 251 -14.93 20.45 10.29
CA ALA A 251 -15.51 21.26 11.35
C ALA A 251 -16.74 20.60 12.02
N GLY A 252 -17.36 19.63 11.35
CA GLY A 252 -18.52 18.88 11.85
C GLY A 252 -18.17 17.56 12.57
N VAL A 253 -16.92 17.09 12.47
CA VAL A 253 -16.36 15.93 13.18
C VAL A 253 -15.61 16.38 14.42
#